data_AF-A0A9E5U3E2-F1
#
_entry.id   AF-A0A9E5U3E2-F1
#
_cell.length_a   1.000
_cell.length_b   1.000
_cell.length_c   1.000
_cell.angle_alpha   90.00
_cell.angle_beta   90.00
_cell.angle_gamma   90.00
#
_symmetry.space_group_name_H-M   'P 1'
#
loop_
_entity.id
_entity.type
_entity.pdbx_description
1 polymer ?
#
loop_
_entity_poly.entity_id
_entity_poly.type
_entity_poly.pdbx_seq_one_letter_code
_entity_poly.pdbx_strand_id
1 'polypeptide(L)'
;MALPSEQAPTGGLGRLVVGAVAFAVFAPVALAALPLAVLLVVSHPHTRTELVAAGVAAGYSAWWLLAPGELPDQLVRASAVLTTAVFVGMTLRTRVPFTHRGLLAIAAAAAGTGALMVALGSSWGELRWWVAHRTGLAARSLIGRLWSVAPPETGGAATQTPQPTLEQLEALFQGVVRFLADFFPAVTGLELLVGLTLAAAIYYRIARRPRGVPPQRLRHFRFSEHFGWAVAVPLVVLLVPALAAAKAAAANVLLITGTLYILRGAAVAAFGLHMLGGGGALLTVLIAVAVVVLLPLVLGGAMVLGVLDAGLDLRRRWATPPASE
;
A
#
# COMPACT_ATOMS: atom_id res chain seq x y z
N MET A 1 -13.93 -27.45 -22.03
CA MET A 1 -14.74 -26.64 -21.09
C MET A 1 -14.13 -25.24 -21.06
N ALA A 2 -14.65 -24.34 -21.90
CA ALA A 2 -14.15 -22.98 -22.02
C ALA A 2 -14.64 -22.16 -20.82
N LEU A 3 -13.73 -21.60 -20.04
CA LEU A 3 -14.08 -20.70 -18.95
C LEU A 3 -14.75 -19.45 -19.55
N PRO A 4 -15.83 -18.93 -18.94
CA PRO A 4 -16.43 -17.67 -19.36
C PRO A 4 -15.35 -16.59 -19.35
N SER A 5 -15.27 -15.79 -20.41
CA SER A 5 -14.47 -14.59 -20.46
C SER A 5 -14.91 -13.66 -19.34
N GLU A 6 -14.17 -13.65 -18.23
CA GLU A 6 -14.29 -12.64 -17.18
C GLU A 6 -14.06 -11.27 -17.84
N GLN A 7 -15.15 -10.59 -18.16
CA GLN A 7 -15.11 -9.26 -18.74
C GLN A 7 -14.35 -8.34 -17.79
N ALA A 8 -13.36 -7.63 -18.35
CA ALA A 8 -12.59 -6.62 -17.64
C ALA A 8 -13.56 -5.64 -16.94
N PRO A 9 -13.24 -5.21 -15.71
CA PRO A 9 -14.17 -4.43 -14.91
C PRO A 9 -14.50 -3.10 -15.60
N THR A 10 -15.79 -2.87 -15.86
CA THR A 10 -16.38 -1.58 -16.23
C THR A 10 -16.40 -0.60 -15.05
N GLY A 11 -15.28 -0.51 -14.32
CA GLY A 11 -15.04 0.53 -13.33
C GLY A 11 -14.80 1.86 -14.05
N GLY A 12 -15.73 2.80 -13.87
CA GLY A 12 -15.67 4.13 -14.50
C GLY A 12 -14.33 4.82 -14.28
N LEU A 13 -13.84 5.52 -15.31
CA LEU A 13 -12.58 6.29 -15.30
C LEU A 13 -12.39 7.08 -13.99
N GLY A 14 -13.48 7.64 -13.46
CA GLY A 14 -13.48 8.39 -12.20
C GLY A 14 -12.86 7.64 -11.01
N ARG A 15 -13.13 6.34 -10.83
CA ARG A 15 -12.54 5.58 -9.71
C ARG A 15 -11.04 5.41 -9.86
N LEU A 16 -10.56 5.24 -11.09
CA LEU A 16 -9.14 5.11 -11.37
C LEU A 16 -8.42 6.45 -11.20
N VAL A 17 -9.03 7.55 -11.64
CA VAL A 17 -8.50 8.91 -11.44
C VAL A 17 -8.44 9.24 -9.95
N VAL A 18 -9.51 8.98 -9.19
CA VAL A 18 -9.51 9.19 -7.72
C VAL A 18 -8.43 8.32 -7.05
N GLY A 19 -8.29 7.05 -7.46
CA GLY A 19 -7.24 6.18 -6.95
C GLY A 19 -5.83 6.66 -7.29
N ALA A 20 -5.61 7.18 -8.49
CA ALA A 20 -4.32 7.73 -8.91
C ALA A 20 -3.98 9.03 -8.18
N VAL A 21 -4.97 9.92 -7.97
CA VAL A 21 -4.81 11.15 -7.20
C VAL A 21 -4.52 10.83 -5.74
N ALA A 22 -5.29 9.92 -5.14
CA ALA A 22 -5.02 9.47 -3.77
C ALA A 22 -3.61 8.88 -3.66
N PHE A 23 -3.19 8.04 -4.62
CA PHE A 23 -1.84 7.50 -4.64
C PHE A 23 -0.77 8.59 -4.71
N ALA A 24 -0.94 9.60 -5.58
CA ALA A 24 0.01 10.70 -5.73
C ALA A 24 0.16 11.58 -4.49
N VAL A 25 -0.83 11.59 -3.59
CA VAL A 25 -0.76 12.31 -2.31
C VAL A 25 0.14 11.59 -1.31
N PHE A 26 0.15 10.26 -1.32
CA PHE A 26 0.86 9.46 -0.32
C PHE A 26 2.20 8.90 -0.81
N ALA A 27 2.35 8.66 -2.12
CA ALA A 27 3.50 7.96 -2.67
C ALA A 27 3.99 8.61 -3.98
N PRO A 28 5.28 8.44 -4.32
CA PRO A 28 5.79 8.89 -5.60
C PRO A 28 5.08 8.20 -6.76
N VAL A 29 4.55 8.97 -7.70
CA VAL A 29 3.86 8.47 -8.91
C VAL A 29 4.75 7.50 -9.71
N ALA A 30 6.07 7.64 -9.59
CA ALA A 30 7.05 6.81 -10.28
C ALA A 30 6.96 5.33 -9.89
N LEU A 31 6.51 5.03 -8.67
CA LEU A 31 6.30 3.65 -8.20
C LEU A 31 5.20 2.92 -8.98
N ALA A 32 4.26 3.65 -9.58
CA ALA A 32 3.27 3.12 -10.51
C ALA A 32 3.70 3.29 -11.98
N ALA A 33 4.36 4.40 -12.32
CA ALA A 33 4.78 4.66 -13.70
C ALA A 33 5.81 3.65 -14.22
N LEU A 34 6.78 3.25 -13.39
CA LEU A 34 7.85 2.34 -13.78
C LEU A 34 7.31 0.94 -14.19
N PRO A 35 6.53 0.23 -13.35
CA PRO A 35 5.96 -1.06 -13.75
C PRO A 35 4.98 -0.93 -14.92
N LEU A 36 4.23 0.17 -15.02
CA LEU A 36 3.36 0.43 -16.17
C LEU A 36 4.17 0.54 -17.48
N ALA A 37 5.25 1.31 -17.47
CA ALA A 37 6.13 1.49 -18.62
C ALA A 37 6.70 0.15 -19.10
N VAL A 38 7.26 -0.64 -18.17
CA VAL A 38 7.87 -1.93 -18.50
C VAL A 38 6.82 -2.93 -19.01
N LEU A 39 5.63 -2.98 -18.41
CA LEU A 39 4.54 -3.84 -18.89
C LEU A 39 4.12 -3.48 -20.31
N LEU A 40 3.92 -2.19 -20.60
CA LEU A 40 3.52 -1.73 -21.93
C LEU A 40 4.59 -2.04 -22.98
N VAL A 41 5.85 -1.72 -22.70
CA VAL A 41 6.98 -1.99 -23.59
C VAL A 41 7.12 -3.48 -23.87
N VAL A 42 7.13 -4.33 -22.84
CA VAL A 42 7.31 -5.78 -23.02
C VAL A 42 6.10 -6.42 -23.69
N SER A 43 4.90 -5.86 -23.52
CA SER A 43 3.69 -6.33 -24.21
C SER A 43 3.63 -6.00 -25.70
N HIS A 44 4.57 -5.21 -26.20
CA HIS A 44 4.64 -4.70 -27.58
C HIS A 44 3.42 -3.82 -27.92
N PRO A 45 3.54 -2.49 -27.81
CA PRO A 45 2.40 -1.59 -27.97
C PRO A 45 1.84 -1.64 -29.40
N HIS A 46 0.53 -1.85 -29.51
CA HIS A 46 -0.18 -2.01 -30.78
C HIS A 46 -0.99 -0.77 -31.19
N THR A 47 -1.16 0.19 -30.28
CA THR A 47 -1.93 1.41 -30.53
C THR A 47 -1.10 2.66 -30.24
N ARG A 48 -1.47 3.78 -30.86
CA ARG A 48 -0.87 5.10 -30.56
C ARG A 48 -1.03 5.45 -29.09
N THR A 49 -2.18 5.12 -28.49
CA THR A 49 -2.43 5.35 -27.05
C THR A 49 -1.47 4.55 -26.17
N GLU A 50 -1.22 3.27 -26.49
CA GLU A 50 -0.24 2.45 -25.77
C GLU A 50 1.18 3.00 -25.92
N LEU A 51 1.57 3.44 -27.13
CA LEU A 51 2.89 4.04 -27.38
C LEU A 51 3.09 5.34 -26.60
N VAL A 52 2.10 6.24 -26.63
CA VAL A 52 2.16 7.51 -25.88
C VAL A 52 2.21 7.25 -24.38
N ALA A 53 1.35 6.35 -23.87
CA ALA A 53 1.35 5.98 -22.46
C ALA A 53 2.69 5.35 -22.03
N ALA A 54 3.26 4.46 -22.85
CA ALA A 54 4.56 3.86 -22.59
C ALA A 54 5.68 4.91 -22.58
N GLY A 55 5.70 5.82 -23.56
CA GLY A 55 6.69 6.89 -23.66
C GLY A 55 6.63 7.86 -22.48
N VAL A 56 5.43 8.31 -22.09
CA VAL A 56 5.24 9.20 -20.94
C VAL A 56 5.65 8.51 -19.64
N ALA A 57 5.20 7.28 -19.42
CA ALA A 57 5.54 6.52 -18.22
C ALA A 57 7.03 6.21 -18.15
N ALA A 58 7.66 5.81 -19.26
CA ALA A 58 9.10 5.53 -19.34
C ALA A 58 9.94 6.80 -19.14
N GLY A 59 9.57 7.90 -19.80
CA GLY A 59 10.26 9.19 -19.66
C GLY A 59 10.21 9.72 -18.24
N TYR A 60 9.04 9.71 -17.60
CA TYR A 60 8.89 10.11 -16.21
C TYR A 60 9.66 9.20 -15.25
N SER A 61 9.63 7.88 -15.49
CA SER A 61 10.37 6.91 -14.67
C SER A 61 11.89 7.09 -14.79
N ALA A 62 12.39 7.30 -16.01
CA ALA A 62 13.81 7.57 -16.26
C ALA A 62 14.26 8.87 -15.58
N TRP A 63 13.47 9.95 -15.72
CA TRP A 63 13.74 11.21 -15.03
C TRP A 63 13.80 11.04 -13.51
N TRP A 64 12.84 10.33 -12.92
CA TRP A 64 12.80 10.10 -11.48
C TRP A 64 13.96 9.21 -10.97
N LEU A 65 14.33 8.18 -11.72
CA LEU A 65 15.44 7.30 -11.37
C LEU A 65 16.80 8.04 -11.40
N LEU A 66 16.97 8.96 -12.34
CA LEU A 66 18.19 9.74 -12.56
C LEU A 66 18.29 11.00 -11.69
N ALA A 67 17.22 11.40 -11.02
CA ALA A 67 17.26 12.56 -10.14
C ALA A 67 18.31 12.38 -9.03
N PRO A 68 18.97 13.42 -8.52
CA PRO A 68 19.78 13.29 -7.32
C PRO A 68 18.91 12.84 -6.12
N GLY A 69 19.51 12.20 -5.13
CA GLY A 69 18.76 11.71 -3.97
C GLY A 69 19.65 11.11 -2.88
N GLU A 70 19.14 11.17 -1.64
CA GLU A 70 19.80 10.63 -0.46
C GLU A 70 19.62 9.11 -0.36
N LEU A 71 20.23 8.48 0.65
CA LEU A 71 20.13 7.03 0.89
C LEU A 71 18.68 6.49 0.85
N PRO A 72 17.67 7.10 1.49
CA PRO A 72 16.29 6.61 1.41
C PRO A 72 15.71 6.68 -0.01
N ASP A 73 16.03 7.72 -0.78
CA ASP A 73 15.55 7.87 -2.16
C ASP A 73 16.15 6.79 -3.06
N GLN A 74 17.45 6.53 -2.91
CA GLN A 74 18.15 5.47 -3.65
C GLN A 74 17.59 4.09 -3.30
N LEU A 75 17.27 3.84 -2.03
CA LEU A 75 16.69 2.57 -1.60
C LEU A 75 15.28 2.35 -2.16
N VAL A 76 14.44 3.40 -2.18
CA VAL A 76 13.10 3.35 -2.78
C VAL A 76 13.19 3.09 -4.28
N ARG A 77 14.12 3.75 -4.98
CA ARG A 77 14.36 3.53 -6.42
C ARG A 77 14.87 2.14 -6.72
N ALA A 78 15.87 1.65 -5.98
CA ALA A 78 16.38 0.29 -6.12
C ALA A 78 15.28 -0.75 -5.86
N SER A 79 14.47 -0.53 -4.81
CA SER A 79 13.32 -1.38 -4.50
C SER A 79 12.27 -1.36 -5.62
N ALA A 80 11.99 -0.19 -6.21
CA ALA A 80 11.06 -0.04 -7.31
C ALA A 80 11.53 -0.77 -8.57
N VAL A 81 12.82 -0.69 -8.91
CA VAL A 81 13.42 -1.40 -10.05
C VAL A 81 13.37 -2.91 -9.83
N LEU A 82 13.82 -3.41 -8.68
CA LEU A 82 13.80 -4.84 -8.36
C LEU A 82 12.37 -5.40 -8.33
N THR A 83 11.45 -4.68 -7.67
CA THR A 83 10.03 -5.06 -7.61
C THR A 83 9.44 -5.13 -9.02
N THR A 84 9.70 -4.12 -9.86
CA THR A 84 9.22 -4.09 -11.24
C THR A 84 9.77 -5.26 -12.05
N ALA A 85 11.07 -5.52 -11.98
CA ALA A 85 11.72 -6.60 -12.71
C ALA A 85 11.14 -7.97 -12.34
N VAL A 86 11.01 -8.25 -11.03
CA VAL A 86 10.46 -9.52 -10.53
C VAL A 86 8.97 -9.63 -10.88
N PHE A 87 8.18 -8.59 -10.64
CA PHE A 87 6.75 -8.60 -10.93
C PHE A 87 6.46 -8.82 -12.42
N VAL A 88 7.15 -8.09 -13.31
CA VAL A 88 6.98 -8.25 -14.76
C VAL A 88 7.47 -9.62 -15.21
N GLY A 89 8.64 -10.06 -14.73
CA GLY A 89 9.17 -11.39 -15.03
C GLY A 89 8.19 -12.52 -14.67
N MET A 90 7.57 -12.45 -13.48
CA MET A 90 6.54 -13.40 -13.08
C MET A 90 5.26 -13.28 -13.91
N THR A 91 4.86 -12.06 -14.27
CA THR A 91 3.68 -11.80 -15.10
C THR A 91 3.79 -12.42 -16.47
N LEU A 92 5.01 -12.48 -17.02
CA LEU A 92 5.28 -13.07 -18.33
C LEU A 92 5.42 -14.60 -18.28
N ARG A 93 5.94 -15.14 -17.17
CA ARG A 93 6.27 -16.57 -17.04
C ARG A 93 5.20 -17.43 -16.38
N THR A 94 4.32 -16.83 -15.57
CA THR A 94 3.42 -17.57 -14.70
C THR A 94 1.97 -17.08 -14.80
N ARG A 95 1.01 -17.94 -14.45
CA ARG A 95 -0.41 -17.60 -14.31
C ARG A 95 -0.85 -17.42 -12.85
N VAL A 96 0.12 -17.18 -11.97
CA VAL A 96 -0.09 -17.02 -10.53
C VAL A 96 -0.95 -15.77 -10.26
N PRO A 97 -1.84 -15.77 -9.24
CA PRO A 97 -2.66 -14.62 -8.91
C PRO A 97 -1.84 -13.35 -8.68
N PHE A 98 -2.41 -12.18 -8.98
CA PHE A 98 -1.75 -10.88 -8.84
C PHE A 98 -1.12 -10.67 -7.46
N THR A 99 -1.87 -10.97 -6.38
CA THR A 99 -1.40 -10.79 -5.00
C THR A 99 -0.12 -11.56 -4.71
N HIS A 100 -0.02 -12.82 -5.16
CA HIS A 100 1.16 -13.66 -4.92
C HIS A 100 2.38 -13.12 -5.70
N ARG A 101 2.19 -12.67 -6.95
CA ARG A 101 3.25 -12.03 -7.73
C ARG A 101 3.73 -10.73 -7.10
N GLY A 102 2.81 -9.89 -6.64
CA GLY A 102 3.12 -8.62 -5.98
C GLY A 102 3.90 -8.84 -4.67
N LEU A 103 3.42 -9.75 -3.82
CA LEU A 103 4.09 -10.06 -2.54
C LEU A 103 5.46 -10.70 -2.74
N LEU A 104 5.61 -11.60 -3.72
CA LEU A 104 6.91 -12.18 -4.05
C LEU A 104 7.87 -11.12 -4.60
N ALA A 105 7.39 -10.20 -5.43
CA ALA A 105 8.19 -9.10 -5.94
C ALA A 105 8.69 -8.17 -4.82
N ILE A 106 7.82 -7.85 -3.85
CA ILE A 106 8.19 -7.03 -2.68
C ILE A 106 9.18 -7.79 -1.79
N ALA A 107 8.95 -9.07 -1.53
CA ALA A 107 9.87 -9.89 -0.73
C ALA A 107 11.25 -10.00 -1.39
N ALA A 108 11.29 -10.24 -2.70
CA ALA A 108 12.53 -10.27 -3.47
C ALA A 108 13.24 -8.92 -3.50
N ALA A 109 12.49 -7.81 -3.64
CA ALA A 109 13.06 -6.47 -3.58
C ALA A 109 13.60 -6.14 -2.19
N ALA A 110 12.89 -6.47 -1.11
CA ALA A 110 13.36 -6.26 0.26
C ALA A 110 14.64 -7.07 0.57
N ALA A 111 14.69 -8.34 0.14
CA ALA A 111 15.89 -9.16 0.26
C ALA A 111 17.06 -8.59 -0.56
N GLY A 112 16.79 -8.19 -1.81
CA GLY A 112 17.79 -7.63 -2.72
C GLY A 112 18.34 -6.28 -2.24
N THR A 113 17.48 -5.36 -1.80
CA THR A 113 17.94 -4.06 -1.27
C THR A 113 18.61 -4.20 0.10
N GLY A 114 18.14 -5.12 0.95
CA GLY A 114 18.85 -5.48 2.18
C GLY A 114 20.26 -6.00 1.90
N ALA A 115 20.41 -6.91 0.93
CA ALA A 115 21.72 -7.40 0.50
C ALA A 115 22.61 -6.29 -0.08
N LEU A 116 22.03 -5.39 -0.89
CA LEU A 116 22.76 -4.23 -1.43
C LEU A 116 23.23 -3.29 -0.32
N MET A 117 22.40 -2.99 0.70
CA MET A 117 22.81 -2.17 1.83
C MET A 117 24.03 -2.76 2.55
N VAL A 118 23.99 -4.07 2.82
CA VAL A 118 25.12 -4.79 3.44
C VAL A 118 26.36 -4.73 2.54
N ALA A 119 26.21 -4.98 1.24
CA ALA A 119 27.32 -4.97 0.29
C ALA A 119 27.97 -3.58 0.12
N LEU A 120 27.19 -2.51 0.27
CA LEU A 120 27.65 -1.12 0.19
C LEU A 120 28.15 -0.57 1.54
N GLY A 121 28.14 -1.38 2.60
CA GLY A 121 28.55 -0.96 3.94
C GLY A 121 27.56 -0.05 4.66
N SER A 122 26.35 0.12 4.13
CA SER A 122 25.29 0.90 4.77
C SER A 122 24.60 0.07 5.86
N SER A 123 24.14 0.74 6.91
CA SER A 123 23.45 0.09 8.02
C SER A 123 21.99 0.47 8.14
N TRP A 124 21.20 -0.40 8.78
CA TRP A 124 19.83 -0.08 9.15
C TRP A 124 19.73 1.17 10.04
N GLY A 125 20.69 1.37 10.95
CA GLY A 125 20.75 2.54 11.82
C GLY A 125 20.94 3.85 11.05
N GLU A 126 21.79 3.83 10.02
CA GLU A 126 22.04 4.96 9.14
C GLU A 126 20.80 5.32 8.31
N LEU A 127 20.16 4.32 7.69
CA LEU A 127 18.90 4.52 6.97
C LEU A 127 17.84 5.13 7.87
N ARG A 128 17.65 4.56 9.06
CA ARG A 128 16.68 5.05 10.05
C ARG A 128 16.97 6.50 10.45
N TRP A 129 18.25 6.84 10.64
CA TRP A 129 18.66 8.20 10.95
C TRP A 129 18.30 9.16 9.81
N TRP A 130 18.62 8.81 8.55
CA TRP A 130 18.29 9.64 7.39
C TRP A 130 16.79 9.86 7.23
N VAL A 131 15.98 8.82 7.40
CA VAL A 131 14.52 8.92 7.35
C VAL A 131 13.99 9.80 8.46
N ALA A 132 14.46 9.61 9.70
CA ALA A 132 14.06 10.43 10.84
C ALA A 132 14.47 11.90 10.65
N HIS A 133 15.67 12.15 10.15
CA HIS A 133 16.18 13.49 9.88
C HIS A 133 15.33 14.23 8.84
N ARG A 134 15.12 13.63 7.67
CA ARG A 134 14.32 14.23 6.59
C ARG A 134 12.87 14.46 6.99
N THR A 135 12.25 13.47 7.64
CA THR A 135 10.86 13.57 8.09
C THR A 135 10.73 14.61 9.20
N GLY A 136 11.71 14.69 10.09
CA GLY A 136 11.75 15.70 11.16
C GLY A 136 11.90 17.13 10.62
N LEU A 137 12.66 17.34 9.55
CA LEU A 137 12.74 18.64 8.88
C LEU A 137 11.39 19.03 8.25
N ALA A 138 10.75 18.10 7.54
CA ALA A 138 9.43 18.32 6.97
C ALA A 138 8.39 18.64 8.05
N ALA A 139 8.35 17.88 9.14
CA ALA A 139 7.46 18.09 10.27
C ALA A 139 7.62 19.48 10.89
N ARG A 140 8.86 19.91 11.18
CA ARG A 140 9.14 21.25 11.72
C ARG A 140 8.68 22.36 10.77
N SER A 141 8.89 22.19 9.47
CA SER A 141 8.42 23.16 8.48
C SER A 141 6.90 23.28 8.46
N LEU A 142 6.17 22.17 8.66
CA LEU A 142 4.72 22.15 8.71
C LEU A 142 4.21 22.79 10.00
N ILE A 143 4.81 22.48 11.15
CA ILE A 143 4.48 23.10 12.44
C ILE A 143 4.66 24.62 12.36
N GLY A 144 5.79 25.08 11.81
CA GLY A 144 6.03 26.52 11.63
C GLY A 144 4.98 27.21 10.76
N ARG A 145 4.51 26.55 9.69
CA ARG A 145 3.43 27.07 8.84
C ARG A 145 2.09 27.10 9.58
N LEU A 146 1.73 26.04 10.29
CA LEU A 146 0.49 25.99 11.06
C LEU A 146 0.46 27.08 12.14
N TRP A 147 1.60 27.31 12.81
CA TRP A 147 1.73 28.35 13.82
C TRP A 147 1.65 29.76 13.24
N SER A 148 2.23 29.99 12.05
CA SER A 148 2.16 31.30 11.39
C SER A 148 0.74 31.73 10.96
N VAL A 149 -0.20 30.78 10.91
CA VAL A 149 -1.61 31.00 10.55
C VAL A 149 -2.51 31.10 11.80
N ALA A 150 -1.98 30.78 13.00
CA ALA A 150 -2.73 30.91 14.23
C ALA A 150 -3.01 32.39 14.54
N PRO A 151 -4.28 32.78 14.84
CA PRO A 151 -4.60 34.16 15.16
C PRO A 151 -3.81 34.60 16.41
N PRO A 152 -3.32 35.87 16.46
CA PRO A 152 -2.81 36.41 17.70
C PRO A 152 -3.90 36.34 18.76
N GLU A 153 -3.55 35.90 19.98
CA GLU A 153 -4.49 35.74 21.07
C GLU A 153 -5.17 37.09 21.39
N THR A 154 -6.31 37.35 20.74
CA THR A 154 -7.18 38.45 21.09
C THR A 154 -7.85 38.06 22.40
N GLY A 155 -7.38 38.67 23.50
CA GLY A 155 -7.83 38.45 24.87
C GLY A 155 -9.31 38.77 25.11
N GLY A 156 -10.20 37.90 24.61
CA GLY A 156 -11.65 37.99 24.75
C GLY A 156 -12.25 36.64 25.13
N ALA A 157 -12.84 36.61 26.33
CA ALA A 157 -13.72 35.60 26.92
C ALA A 157 -14.04 34.31 26.11
N ALA A 158 -13.33 33.24 26.48
CA ALA A 158 -13.84 31.90 26.78
C ALA A 158 -14.96 31.30 25.89
N THR A 159 -14.54 30.73 24.76
CA THR A 159 -14.92 29.34 24.44
C THR A 159 -13.65 28.50 24.55
N GLN A 160 -13.49 27.79 25.66
CA GLN A 160 -12.39 26.83 25.89
C GLN A 160 -12.57 25.60 24.99
N THR A 161 -12.41 25.76 23.68
CA THR A 161 -12.03 24.61 22.86
C THR A 161 -10.57 24.31 23.19
N PRO A 162 -10.21 23.10 23.64
CA PRO A 162 -8.82 22.74 23.89
C PRO A 162 -8.05 22.87 22.57
N GLN A 163 -7.33 23.98 22.38
CA GLN A 163 -6.36 24.03 21.30
C GLN A 163 -5.22 23.10 21.69
N PRO A 164 -4.78 22.22 20.78
CA PRO A 164 -3.63 21.37 21.06
C PRO A 164 -2.43 22.27 21.37
N THR A 165 -1.79 22.06 22.52
CA THR A 165 -0.59 22.81 22.87
C THR A 165 0.52 22.50 21.85
N LEU A 166 1.46 23.44 21.66
CA LEU A 166 2.60 23.22 20.77
C LEU A 166 3.36 21.94 21.14
N GLU A 167 3.46 21.64 22.44
CA GLU A 167 4.04 20.40 22.97
C GLU A 167 3.28 19.15 22.53
N GLN A 168 1.94 19.16 22.56
CA GLN A 168 1.13 18.02 22.10
C GLN A 168 1.30 17.78 20.59
N LEU A 169 1.34 18.86 19.81
CA LEU A 169 1.56 18.78 18.37
C LEU A 169 2.96 18.24 18.06
N GLU A 170 3.97 18.74 18.76
CA GLU A 170 5.34 18.25 18.63
C GLU A 170 5.44 16.76 18.99
N ALA A 171 4.86 16.33 20.10
CA ALA A 171 4.83 14.93 20.51
C ALA A 171 4.16 14.03 19.45
N LEU A 172 3.05 14.49 18.85
CA LEU A 172 2.39 13.80 17.75
C LEU A 172 3.33 13.64 16.55
N PHE A 173 3.97 14.73 16.10
CA PHE A 173 4.89 14.69 14.96
C PHE A 173 6.12 13.84 15.23
N GLN A 174 6.71 13.92 16.43
CA GLN A 174 7.82 13.07 16.82
C GLN A 174 7.43 11.58 16.78
N GLY A 175 6.21 11.25 17.19
CA GLY A 175 5.65 9.91 17.06
C GLY A 175 5.57 9.44 15.60
N VAL A 176 5.07 10.30 14.70
CA VAL A 176 5.00 10.01 13.25
C VAL A 176 6.39 9.84 12.64
N VAL A 177 7.34 10.72 12.97
CA VAL A 177 8.73 10.65 12.48
C VAL A 177 9.38 9.32 12.89
N ARG A 178 9.22 8.93 14.16
CA ARG A 178 9.74 7.66 14.68
C ARG A 178 9.08 6.47 14.00
N PHE A 179 7.76 6.49 13.84
CA PHE A 179 7.02 5.44 13.14
C PHE A 179 7.53 5.28 11.70
N LEU A 180 7.63 6.36 10.93
CA LEU A 180 8.10 6.31 9.55
C LEU A 180 9.55 5.83 9.45
N ALA A 181 10.41 6.20 10.41
CA ALA A 181 11.80 5.74 10.45
C ALA A 181 11.92 4.24 10.79
N ASP A 182 11.17 3.77 11.79
CA ASP A 182 11.23 2.37 12.25
C ASP A 182 10.55 1.41 11.24
N PHE A 183 9.53 1.88 10.52
CA PHE A 183 8.74 1.08 9.58
C PHE A 183 8.95 1.45 8.10
N PHE A 184 10.05 2.13 7.78
CA PHE A 184 10.32 2.62 6.43
C PHE A 184 10.19 1.53 5.33
N PRO A 185 10.86 0.36 5.41
CA PRO A 185 10.72 -0.72 4.43
C PRO A 185 9.29 -1.22 4.28
N ALA A 186 8.55 -1.31 5.38
CA ALA A 186 7.16 -1.75 5.34
C ALA A 186 6.28 -0.73 4.63
N VAL A 187 6.42 0.56 4.94
CA VAL A 187 5.71 1.65 4.25
C VAL A 187 6.07 1.64 2.76
N THR A 188 7.35 1.59 2.40
CA THR A 188 7.80 1.49 1.00
C THR A 188 7.25 0.25 0.30
N GLY A 189 7.23 -0.91 0.97
CA GLY A 189 6.67 -2.14 0.44
C GLY A 189 5.17 -2.03 0.16
N LEU A 190 4.42 -1.38 1.04
CA LEU A 190 3.00 -1.12 0.85
C LEU A 190 2.75 -0.12 -0.30
N GLU A 191 3.53 0.95 -0.38
CA GLU A 191 3.47 1.91 -1.50
C GLU A 191 3.76 1.23 -2.84
N LEU A 192 4.76 0.36 -2.89
CA LEU A 192 5.07 -0.46 -4.07
C LEU A 192 3.92 -1.39 -4.44
N LEU A 193 3.27 -2.03 -3.46
CA LEU A 193 2.11 -2.90 -3.72
C LEU A 193 0.94 -2.12 -4.32
N VAL A 194 0.65 -0.93 -3.78
CA VAL A 194 -0.39 -0.03 -4.30
C VAL A 194 0.01 0.47 -5.70
N GLY A 195 1.27 0.86 -5.88
CA GLY A 195 1.82 1.29 -7.17
C GLY A 195 1.69 0.21 -8.25
N LEU A 196 2.05 -1.05 -7.94
CA LEU A 196 1.85 -2.21 -8.82
C LEU A 196 0.38 -2.42 -9.17
N THR A 197 -0.51 -2.27 -8.18
CA THR A 197 -1.96 -2.44 -8.39
C THR A 197 -2.50 -1.37 -9.32
N LEU A 198 -2.08 -0.12 -9.14
CA LEU A 198 -2.43 1.00 -10.01
C LEU A 198 -1.88 0.82 -11.42
N ALA A 199 -0.60 0.45 -11.55
CA ALA A 199 0.03 0.10 -12.83
C ALA A 199 -0.74 -0.98 -13.57
N ALA A 200 -1.06 -2.09 -12.89
CA ALA A 200 -1.83 -3.16 -13.49
C ALA A 200 -3.22 -2.69 -13.90
N ALA A 201 -3.93 -1.95 -13.05
CA ALA A 201 -5.26 -1.43 -13.38
C ALA A 201 -5.26 -0.53 -14.63
N ILE A 202 -4.24 0.32 -14.79
CA ILE A 202 -4.06 1.15 -16.00
C ILE A 202 -3.66 0.27 -17.20
N TYR A 203 -2.71 -0.65 -17.02
CA TYR A 203 -2.23 -1.55 -18.07
C TYR A 203 -3.35 -2.39 -18.69
N TYR A 204 -4.16 -3.08 -17.87
CA TYR A 204 -5.28 -3.90 -18.35
C TYR A 204 -6.41 -3.08 -18.99
N ARG A 205 -6.42 -1.76 -18.77
CA ARG A 205 -7.40 -0.85 -19.38
C ARG A 205 -6.95 -0.34 -20.74
N ILE A 206 -5.67 -0.05 -20.90
CA ILE A 206 -5.12 0.58 -22.11
C ILE A 206 -4.60 -0.47 -23.11
N ALA A 207 -4.00 -1.56 -22.62
CA ALA A 207 -3.39 -2.56 -23.48
C ALA A 207 -4.46 -3.37 -24.23
N ARG A 208 -4.35 -3.44 -25.56
CA ARG A 208 -5.22 -4.28 -26.40
C ARG A 208 -5.07 -5.78 -26.14
N ARG A 209 -3.88 -6.22 -25.77
CA ARG A 209 -3.53 -7.63 -25.51
C ARG A 209 -2.77 -7.75 -24.19
N PRO A 210 -3.45 -7.54 -23.05
CA PRO A 210 -2.77 -7.56 -21.76
C PRO A 210 -2.29 -8.98 -21.43
N ARG A 211 -1.10 -9.09 -20.82
CA ARG A 211 -0.52 -10.35 -20.37
C ARG A 211 -0.66 -10.55 -18.85
N GLY A 212 -0.91 -11.80 -18.47
CA GLY A 212 -1.04 -12.23 -17.08
C GLY A 212 -2.50 -12.22 -16.58
N VAL A 213 -2.66 -12.48 -15.28
CA VAL A 213 -3.98 -12.43 -14.61
C VAL A 213 -4.22 -11.02 -14.06
N PRO A 214 -5.38 -10.38 -14.32
CA PRO A 214 -5.69 -9.04 -13.82
C PRO A 214 -5.82 -9.01 -12.28
N PRO A 215 -5.63 -7.84 -11.65
CA PRO A 215 -5.95 -7.67 -10.23
C PRO A 215 -7.46 -7.87 -10.01
N GLN A 216 -7.80 -8.68 -9.00
CA GLN A 216 -9.19 -8.93 -8.64
C GLN A 216 -9.82 -7.74 -7.91
N ARG A 217 -11.15 -7.66 -7.92
CA ARG A 217 -11.89 -6.65 -7.14
C ARG A 217 -11.60 -6.84 -5.65
N LEU A 218 -11.52 -5.74 -4.90
CA LEU A 218 -11.23 -5.77 -3.46
C LEU A 218 -12.15 -6.75 -2.69
N ARG A 219 -13.45 -6.78 -2.99
CA ARG A 219 -14.42 -7.72 -2.40
C ARG A 219 -14.09 -9.21 -2.58
N HIS A 220 -13.25 -9.56 -3.55
CA HIS A 220 -12.82 -10.93 -3.83
C HIS A 220 -11.35 -11.17 -3.41
N PHE A 221 -10.72 -10.19 -2.76
CA PHE A 221 -9.38 -10.32 -2.24
C PHE A 221 -9.29 -11.50 -1.27
N ARG A 222 -8.41 -12.45 -1.61
CA ARG A 222 -8.06 -13.66 -0.86
C ARG A 222 -6.56 -13.91 -1.06
N PHE A 223 -5.92 -14.44 -0.02
CA PHE A 223 -4.56 -14.96 -0.08
C PHE A 223 -4.52 -16.33 0.59
N SER A 224 -3.50 -17.13 0.26
CA SER A 224 -3.36 -18.52 0.72
C SER A 224 -3.36 -18.62 2.25
N GLU A 225 -3.91 -19.71 2.78
CA GLU A 225 -3.89 -20.04 4.22
C GLU A 225 -2.46 -20.12 4.79
N HIS A 226 -1.47 -20.45 3.96
CA HIS A 226 -0.06 -20.46 4.36
C HIS A 226 0.46 -19.08 4.79
N PHE A 227 -0.24 -17.99 4.46
CA PHE A 227 0.09 -16.64 4.90
C PHE A 227 -0.13 -16.41 6.40
N GLY A 228 -0.80 -17.33 7.12
CA GLY A 228 -0.80 -17.33 8.58
C GLY A 228 0.60 -17.38 9.18
N TRP A 229 1.52 -18.12 8.53
CA TRP A 229 2.92 -18.18 8.95
C TRP A 229 3.67 -16.86 8.79
N ALA A 230 3.27 -16.02 7.83
CA ALA A 230 3.84 -14.70 7.64
C ALA A 230 3.53 -13.75 8.81
N VAL A 231 2.54 -14.08 9.65
CA VAL A 231 2.25 -13.39 10.92
C VAL A 231 2.90 -14.12 12.09
N ALA A 232 2.74 -15.45 12.14
CA ALA A 232 3.20 -16.25 13.27
C ALA A 232 4.74 -16.18 13.46
N VAL A 233 5.52 -16.33 12.38
CA VAL A 233 6.98 -16.34 12.48
C VAL A 233 7.53 -15.00 13.00
N PRO A 234 7.18 -13.84 12.42
CA PRO A 234 7.60 -12.55 12.97
C PRO A 234 7.15 -12.31 14.41
N LEU A 235 5.96 -12.76 14.79
CA LEU A 235 5.47 -12.62 16.17
C LEU A 235 6.36 -13.41 17.14
N VAL A 236 6.74 -14.64 16.80
CA VAL A 236 7.71 -15.44 17.58
C VAL A 236 9.05 -14.72 17.67
N VAL A 237 9.56 -14.16 16.56
CA VAL A 237 10.82 -13.40 16.55
C VAL A 237 10.80 -12.21 17.51
N LEU A 238 9.67 -11.49 17.61
CA LEU A 238 9.53 -10.37 18.53
C LEU A 238 9.52 -10.80 20.01
N LEU A 239 8.92 -11.95 20.30
CA LEU A 239 8.79 -12.50 21.65
C LEU A 239 10.11 -13.09 22.16
N VAL A 240 10.96 -13.65 21.29
CA VAL A 240 12.23 -14.27 21.67
C VAL A 240 13.33 -13.21 21.84
N PRO A 241 13.87 -12.97 23.06
CA PRO A 241 14.90 -11.95 23.29
C PRO A 241 16.21 -12.19 22.54
N ALA A 242 16.58 -13.46 22.36
CA ALA A 242 17.79 -13.87 21.65
C ALA A 242 17.83 -13.43 20.18
N LEU A 243 16.68 -13.08 19.59
CA LEU A 243 16.55 -12.63 18.20
C LEU A 243 16.48 -11.11 18.07
N ALA A 244 17.09 -10.36 19.01
CA ALA A 244 17.05 -8.90 19.05
C ALA A 244 17.42 -8.23 17.71
N ALA A 245 18.43 -8.76 16.99
CA ALA A 245 18.86 -8.24 15.70
C ALA A 245 17.78 -8.37 14.60
N ALA A 246 16.90 -9.37 14.68
CA ALA A 246 15.85 -9.62 13.70
C ALA A 246 14.52 -8.90 14.01
N LYS A 247 14.40 -8.25 15.18
CA LYS A 247 13.14 -7.63 15.62
C LYS A 247 12.67 -6.51 14.70
N ALA A 248 13.60 -5.70 14.17
CA ALA A 248 13.24 -4.63 13.23
C ALA A 248 12.63 -5.20 11.93
N ALA A 249 13.24 -6.25 11.38
CA ALA A 249 12.72 -6.94 10.20
C ALA A 249 11.36 -7.58 10.50
N ALA A 250 11.23 -8.28 11.63
CA ALA A 250 9.98 -8.90 12.05
C ALA A 250 8.84 -7.88 12.22
N ALA A 251 9.11 -6.73 12.83
CA ALA A 251 8.13 -5.65 12.99
C ALA A 251 7.65 -5.11 11.63
N ASN A 252 8.57 -4.93 10.67
CA ASN A 252 8.23 -4.49 9.31
C ASN A 252 7.37 -5.54 8.57
N VAL A 253 7.72 -6.83 8.69
CA VAL A 253 6.90 -7.91 8.11
C VAL A 253 5.51 -7.96 8.75
N LEU A 254 5.40 -7.78 10.07
CA LEU A 254 4.10 -7.70 10.75
C LEU A 254 3.27 -6.51 10.29
N LEU A 255 3.89 -5.36 10.02
CA LEU A 255 3.14 -4.21 9.51
C LEU A 255 2.54 -4.51 8.13
N ILE A 256 3.34 -5.02 7.20
CA ILE A 256 2.85 -5.38 5.85
C ILE A 256 1.74 -6.43 5.97
N THR A 257 1.99 -7.52 6.70
CA THR A 257 1.04 -8.63 6.81
C THR A 257 -0.23 -8.20 7.54
N GLY A 258 -0.12 -7.43 8.62
CA GLY A 258 -1.24 -6.83 9.34
C GLY A 258 -2.10 -5.94 8.43
N THR A 259 -1.48 -5.09 7.60
CA THR A 259 -2.21 -4.29 6.60
C THR A 259 -2.96 -5.16 5.60
N LEU A 260 -2.39 -6.30 5.16
CA LEU A 260 -3.07 -7.23 4.27
C LEU A 260 -4.26 -7.93 4.95
N TYR A 261 -4.17 -8.25 6.23
CA TYR A 261 -5.31 -8.78 7.00
C TYR A 261 -6.40 -7.72 7.18
N ILE A 262 -6.04 -6.46 7.44
CA ILE A 262 -6.98 -5.34 7.47
C ILE A 262 -7.70 -5.19 6.13
N LEU A 263 -6.95 -5.21 5.01
CA LEU A 263 -7.53 -5.17 3.65
C LEU A 263 -8.48 -6.35 3.40
N ARG A 264 -8.16 -7.53 3.89
CA ARG A 264 -9.03 -8.71 3.82
C ARG A 264 -10.31 -8.52 4.63
N GLY A 265 -10.25 -8.01 5.85
CA GLY A 265 -11.45 -7.72 6.63
C GLY A 265 -12.30 -6.60 6.01
N ALA A 266 -11.67 -5.57 5.46
CA ALA A 266 -12.34 -4.53 4.69
C ALA A 266 -13.06 -5.11 3.47
N ALA A 267 -12.47 -6.10 2.79
CA ALA A 267 -13.12 -6.82 1.70
C ALA A 267 -14.36 -7.61 2.14
N VAL A 268 -14.33 -8.20 3.34
CA VAL A 268 -15.47 -8.90 3.94
C VAL A 268 -16.59 -7.92 4.30
N ALA A 269 -16.24 -6.79 4.93
CA ALA A 269 -17.20 -5.72 5.24
C ALA A 269 -17.85 -5.17 3.96
N ALA A 270 -17.05 -4.92 2.91
CA ALA A 270 -17.55 -4.47 1.61
C ALA A 270 -18.46 -5.52 0.93
N PHE A 271 -18.16 -6.81 1.10
CA PHE A 271 -19.02 -7.90 0.61
C PHE A 271 -20.36 -7.92 1.35
N GLY A 272 -20.36 -7.82 2.68
CA GLY A 272 -21.58 -7.76 3.49
C GLY A 272 -22.45 -6.54 3.14
N LEU A 273 -21.83 -5.36 3.02
CA LEU A 273 -22.54 -4.13 2.62
C LEU A 273 -23.16 -4.25 1.22
N HIS A 274 -22.50 -4.97 0.30
CA HIS A 274 -23.05 -5.24 -1.02
C HIS A 274 -24.26 -6.19 -0.97
N MET A 275 -24.24 -7.22 -0.12
CA MET A 275 -25.39 -8.12 0.06
C MET A 275 -26.60 -7.41 0.68
N LEU A 276 -26.37 -6.43 1.56
CA LEU A 276 -27.42 -5.62 2.18
C LEU A 276 -28.01 -4.55 1.24
N GLY A 277 -27.77 -4.64 -0.07
CA GLY A 277 -28.39 -3.77 -1.07
C GLY A 277 -27.64 -2.47 -1.35
N GLY A 278 -26.40 -2.31 -0.87
CA GLY A 278 -25.50 -1.21 -1.26
C GLY A 278 -26.11 0.16 -1.04
N GLY A 279 -26.24 0.58 0.22
CA GLY A 279 -26.91 1.85 0.54
C GLY A 279 -26.31 3.05 -0.20
N GLY A 280 -27.20 3.96 -0.61
CA GLY A 280 -26.92 5.05 -1.53
C GLY A 280 -25.75 5.96 -1.14
N ALA A 281 -25.43 6.93 -2.00
CA ALA A 281 -24.27 7.80 -1.85
C ALA A 281 -24.13 8.41 -0.43
N LEU A 282 -25.24 8.77 0.21
CA LEU A 282 -25.27 9.27 1.59
C LEU A 282 -24.73 8.25 2.62
N LEU A 283 -25.15 6.98 2.54
CA LEU A 283 -24.64 5.94 3.43
C LEU A 283 -23.14 5.73 3.21
N THR A 284 -22.69 5.77 1.96
CA THR A 284 -21.27 5.65 1.63
C THR A 284 -20.45 6.79 2.26
N VAL A 285 -20.96 8.03 2.20
CA VAL A 285 -20.32 9.19 2.83
C VAL A 285 -20.32 9.06 4.35
N LEU A 286 -21.44 8.68 4.97
CA LEU A 286 -21.53 8.48 6.42
C LEU A 286 -20.56 7.40 6.91
N ILE A 287 -20.46 6.29 6.18
CA ILE A 287 -19.47 5.23 6.47
C ILE A 287 -18.06 5.78 6.32
N ALA A 288 -17.76 6.54 5.26
CA ALA A 288 -16.43 7.12 5.08
C ALA A 288 -16.05 8.07 6.23
N VAL A 289 -16.98 8.93 6.67
CA VAL A 289 -16.78 9.81 7.83
C VAL A 289 -16.59 8.99 9.11
N ALA A 290 -17.43 8.00 9.36
CA ALA A 290 -17.29 7.11 10.52
C ALA A 290 -15.95 6.36 10.52
N VAL A 291 -15.47 5.93 9.35
CA VAL A 291 -14.15 5.29 9.19
C VAL A 291 -13.02 6.23 9.57
N VAL A 292 -13.10 7.50 9.19
CA VAL A 292 -12.07 8.49 9.55
C VAL A 292 -12.10 8.79 11.05
N VAL A 293 -13.28 8.97 11.64
CA VAL A 293 -13.44 9.29 13.07
C VAL A 293 -13.06 8.11 13.96
N LEU A 294 -13.43 6.89 13.58
CA LEU A 294 -13.20 5.67 14.35
C LEU A 294 -12.02 4.86 13.81
N LEU A 295 -11.05 5.51 13.17
CA LEU A 295 -9.99 4.83 12.40
C LEU A 295 -9.27 3.72 13.19
N PRO A 296 -8.80 3.92 14.44
CA PRO A 296 -8.13 2.85 15.18
C PRO A 296 -9.04 1.64 15.42
N LEU A 297 -10.32 1.89 15.75
CA LEU A 297 -11.32 0.85 16.00
C LEU A 297 -11.65 0.10 14.71
N VAL A 298 -11.79 0.82 13.59
CA VAL A 298 -12.08 0.25 12.28
C VAL A 298 -10.93 -0.60 11.78
N LEU A 299 -9.69 -0.15 11.95
CA LEU A 299 -8.50 -0.94 11.62
C LEU A 299 -8.42 -2.20 12.48
N GLY A 300 -8.66 -2.10 13.80
CA GLY A 300 -8.70 -3.25 14.69
C GLY A 300 -9.80 -4.25 14.31
N GLY A 301 -11.02 -3.78 14.10
CA GLY A 301 -12.16 -4.62 13.68
C GLY A 301 -11.93 -5.27 12.31
N ALA A 302 -11.38 -4.54 11.34
CA ALA A 302 -11.01 -5.08 10.04
C ALA A 302 -9.90 -6.13 10.16
N MET A 303 -8.92 -5.94 11.03
CA MET A 303 -7.89 -6.95 11.26
C MET A 303 -8.50 -8.26 11.81
N VAL A 304 -9.36 -8.16 12.83
CA VAL A 304 -10.06 -9.32 13.42
C VAL A 304 -10.92 -10.03 12.38
N LEU A 305 -11.72 -9.29 11.61
CA LEU A 305 -12.55 -9.85 10.53
C LEU A 305 -11.70 -10.53 9.46
N GLY A 306 -10.55 -9.95 9.10
CA GLY A 306 -9.62 -10.54 8.14
C GLY A 306 -9.03 -11.86 8.62
N VAL A 307 -8.66 -11.95 9.90
CA VAL A 307 -8.15 -13.18 10.52
C VAL A 307 -9.24 -14.25 10.60
N LEU A 308 -10.47 -13.87 10.97
CA LEU A 308 -11.60 -14.80 11.03
C LEU A 308 -11.99 -15.32 9.64
N ASP A 309 -12.01 -14.48 8.60
CA ASP A 309 -12.24 -14.92 7.21
C ASP A 309 -11.11 -15.83 6.70
N ALA A 310 -9.89 -15.71 7.23
CA ALA A 310 -8.79 -16.61 6.92
C ALA A 310 -8.99 -18.02 7.47
N GLY A 311 -9.53 -18.17 8.68
CA GLY A 311 -9.78 -19.48 9.28
C GLY A 311 -11.13 -20.12 8.95
N LEU A 312 -12.19 -19.32 8.81
CA LEU A 312 -13.58 -19.83 8.78
C LEU A 312 -14.28 -19.75 7.42
N ASP A 313 -13.65 -19.12 6.41
CA ASP A 313 -14.22 -18.79 5.10
C ASP A 313 -15.65 -18.19 5.21
N LEU A 314 -15.76 -17.09 5.97
CA LEU A 314 -17.03 -16.45 6.33
C LEU A 314 -17.89 -16.12 5.10
N ARG A 315 -17.26 -15.65 4.01
CA ARG A 315 -17.95 -15.31 2.77
C ARG A 315 -18.62 -16.52 2.10
N ARG A 316 -18.01 -17.71 2.16
CA ARG A 316 -18.61 -18.93 1.61
C ARG A 316 -19.83 -19.35 2.42
N ARG A 317 -19.74 -19.25 3.75
CA ARG A 317 -20.86 -19.60 4.65
C ARG A 317 -22.05 -18.67 4.46
N TRP A 318 -21.83 -17.36 4.33
CA TRP A 318 -22.92 -16.42 4.09
C TRP A 318 -23.56 -16.53 2.70
N ALA A 319 -22.82 -17.03 1.71
CA ALA A 319 -23.35 -17.23 0.36
C ALA A 319 -24.16 -18.52 0.20
N THR A 320 -24.09 -19.46 1.16
CA THR A 320 -24.79 -20.74 1.09
C THR A 320 -25.97 -20.69 2.09
N PRO A 321 -27.24 -20.75 1.63
CA PRO A 321 -28.37 -20.84 2.55
C PRO A 321 -28.25 -22.10 3.41
N PRO A 322 -28.69 -22.08 4.68
CA PRO A 322 -28.82 -23.31 5.45
C PRO A 322 -29.73 -24.28 4.67
N ALA A 323 -29.29 -25.53 4.51
CA ALA A 323 -30.15 -26.58 4.01
C ALA A 323 -31.35 -26.66 4.95
N SER A 324 -32.55 -26.41 4.42
CA SER A 324 -33.80 -26.61 5.14
C SER A 324 -33.93 -28.12 5.41
N GLU A 325 -33.67 -28.53 6.64
CA GLU A 325 -34.19 -29.78 7.20
C GLU A 325 -35.68 -29.63 7.56
#